data_AF-A0A645J7Q4-F1
#
_entry.id   AF-A0A645J7Q4-F1
#
_cell.length_a   1.000
_cell.length_b   1.000
_cell.length_c   1.000
_cell.angle_alpha   90.00
_cell.angle_beta   90.00
_cell.angle_gamma   90.00
#
_symmetry.space_group_name_H-M   'P 1'
#
loop_
_entity.id
_entity.type
_entity.pdbx_description
1 polymer ?
#
loop_
_entity_poly.entity_id
_entity_poly.type
_entity_poly.pdbx_seq_one_letter_code
_entity_poly.pdbx_strand_id
1 'polypeptide(L)'
;MYIFFILTALTVHGFFHTKTGTAMTAVGSNPEFARASGINVDRMRTISVILSTLLGALGILVYEQSFGFIQLYMGPFYMAFPAVAAILLGGASVNKATIVNVVVGTFLFQGILTMTPSVINSVMQTDMSEVIRIIVSNGMILYALTRKVKVKR
;
A
#
# COMPACT_ATOMS: atom_id res chain seq x y z
N MET A 1 -3.73 13.62 10.66
CA MET A 1 -3.38 12.64 9.60
C MET A 1 -1.90 12.68 9.20
N TYR A 2 -1.34 13.82 8.75
CA TYR A 2 0.06 13.88 8.29
C TYR A 2 1.12 13.55 9.36
N ILE A 3 0.92 14.00 10.61
CA ILE A 3 1.83 13.69 11.74
C ILE A 3 1.87 12.17 11.99
N PHE A 4 0.71 11.52 11.99
CA PHE A 4 0.60 10.07 12.15
C PHE A 4 1.32 9.32 11.03
N PHE A 5 1.17 9.79 9.78
CA PHE A 5 1.86 9.22 8.63
C PHE A 5 3.39 9.31 8.78
N ILE A 6 3.91 10.50 9.13
CA ILE A 6 5.36 10.71 9.32
C ILE A 6 5.90 9.82 10.45
N LEU A 7 5.18 9.75 11.58
CA LEU A 7 5.59 8.94 12.73
C LEU A 7 5.62 7.45 12.37
N THR A 8 4.61 6.95 11.66
CA THR A 8 4.55 5.55 11.21
C THR A 8 5.65 5.26 10.19
N ALA A 9 5.89 6.17 9.24
CA ALA A 9 6.96 6.04 8.25
C ALA A 9 8.35 5.99 8.92
N LEU A 10 8.61 6.86 9.90
CA LEU A 10 9.87 6.85 10.67
C LEU A 10 10.03 5.58 11.50
N THR A 11 8.94 5.08 12.09
CA THR A 11 8.97 3.83 12.88
C THR A 11 9.29 2.64 12.00
N VAL A 12 8.67 2.55 10.83
CA VAL A 12 8.95 1.49 9.85
C VAL A 12 10.38 1.63 9.31
N HIS A 13 10.84 2.85 9.02
CA HIS A 13 12.21 3.10 8.59
C HIS A 13 13.23 2.64 9.64
N GLY A 14 13.01 3.01 10.90
CA GLY A 14 13.85 2.61 12.02
C GLY A 14 13.84 1.10 12.23
N PHE A 15 12.68 0.46 12.11
CA PHE A 15 12.54 -1.00 12.26
C PHE A 15 13.42 -1.76 11.25
N PHE A 16 13.47 -1.33 9.99
CA PHE A 16 14.32 -1.96 8.97
C PHE A 16 15.83 -1.83 9.24
N HIS A 17 16.25 -0.84 10.04
CA HIS A 17 17.65 -0.68 10.47
C HIS A 17 18.00 -1.52 11.72
N THR A 18 17.01 -2.17 12.35
CA THR A 18 17.27 -3.05 13.50
C THR A 18 17.72 -4.44 13.05
N LYS A 19 18.38 -5.19 13.96
CA LYS A 19 18.81 -6.58 13.71
C LYS A 19 17.67 -7.48 13.21
N THR A 20 16.47 -7.30 13.77
CA THR A 20 15.27 -8.05 13.37
C THR A 20 14.78 -7.66 11.99
N GLY A 21 14.80 -6.36 11.65
CA GLY A 21 14.43 -5.86 10.33
C GLY A 21 15.38 -6.35 9.23
N THR A 22 16.68 -6.31 9.47
CA THR A 22 17.68 -6.82 8.50
C THR A 22 17.55 -8.34 8.31
N ALA A 23 17.34 -9.11 9.39
CA ALA A 23 17.10 -10.54 9.31
C ALA A 23 15.83 -10.87 8.50
N MET A 24 14.78 -10.06 8.67
CA MET A 24 13.53 -10.18 7.92
C MET A 24 13.73 -9.93 6.42
N THR A 25 14.50 -8.91 6.04
CA THR A 25 14.83 -8.64 4.63
C THR A 25 15.68 -9.75 4.01
N ALA A 26 16.61 -10.33 4.77
CA ALA A 26 17.41 -11.47 4.32
C ALA A 26 16.53 -12.70 4.05
N VAL A 27 15.61 -13.03 4.96
CA VAL A 27 14.63 -14.12 4.79
C VAL A 27 13.71 -13.89 3.60
N GLY A 28 13.29 -12.64 3.37
CA GLY A 28 12.47 -12.27 2.22
C GLY A 28 13.19 -12.39 0.87
N SER A 29 14.52 -12.24 0.85
CA SER A 29 15.34 -12.31 -0.36
C SER A 29 15.72 -13.76 -0.71
N ASN A 30 16.24 -14.52 0.27
CA ASN A 30 16.56 -15.93 0.09
C ASN A 30 16.42 -16.69 1.44
N PRO A 31 15.36 -17.50 1.61
CA PRO A 31 15.13 -18.22 2.86
C PRO A 31 16.14 -19.34 3.10
N GLU A 32 16.71 -19.96 2.07
CA GLU A 32 17.72 -21.01 2.24
C GLU A 32 19.04 -20.43 2.75
N PHE A 33 19.46 -19.31 2.16
CA PHE A 33 20.64 -18.57 2.62
C PHE A 33 20.47 -18.05 4.06
N ALA A 34 19.27 -17.57 4.40
CA ALA A 34 18.98 -17.13 5.76
C ALA A 34 19.03 -18.29 6.78
N ARG A 35 18.53 -19.48 6.42
CA ARG A 35 18.66 -20.68 7.28
C ARG A 35 20.11 -21.09 7.45
N ALA A 36 20.90 -21.10 6.38
CA ALA A 36 22.33 -21.41 6.43
C ALA A 36 23.11 -20.42 7.31
N SER A 37 22.64 -19.17 7.39
CA SER A 37 23.19 -18.11 8.26
C SER A 37 22.70 -18.17 9.71
N GLY A 38 21.95 -19.21 10.11
CA GLY A 38 21.45 -19.40 11.48
C GLY A 38 20.18 -18.62 11.83
N ILE A 39 19.50 -18.01 10.85
CA ILE A 39 18.24 -17.29 11.07
C ILE A 39 17.07 -18.28 11.03
N ASN A 40 16.22 -18.26 12.06
CA ASN A 40 14.97 -19.02 12.05
C ASN A 40 13.94 -18.36 11.11
N VAL A 41 13.82 -18.90 9.89
CA VAL A 41 12.91 -18.40 8.85
C VAL A 41 11.45 -18.40 9.29
N ASP A 42 11.00 -19.44 9.99
CA ASP A 42 9.59 -19.58 10.36
C ASP A 42 9.22 -18.54 11.42
N ARG A 43 10.10 -18.31 12.40
CA ARG A 43 9.93 -17.23 13.37
C ARG A 43 9.91 -15.85 12.71
N MET A 44 10.82 -15.60 11.79
CA MET A 44 10.87 -14.32 11.07
C MET A 44 9.62 -14.09 10.23
N ARG A 45 9.13 -15.11 9.51
CA ARG A 45 7.87 -15.03 8.75
C ARG A 45 6.67 -14.71 9.62
N THR A 46 6.55 -15.39 10.78
CA THR A 46 5.45 -15.13 11.72
C THR A 46 5.50 -13.68 12.23
N ILE A 47 6.68 -13.18 12.61
CA ILE A 47 6.85 -11.79 13.04
C ILE A 47 6.49 -10.82 11.90
N SER A 48 6.92 -11.10 10.66
CA SER A 48 6.56 -10.27 9.49
C SER A 48 5.04 -10.15 9.32
N VAL A 49 4.33 -11.27 9.39
CA VAL A 49 2.87 -11.33 9.21
C VAL A 49 2.16 -10.59 10.34
N ILE A 50 2.60 -10.77 11.59
CA ILE A 50 2.02 -10.07 12.74
C ILE A 50 2.21 -8.55 12.58
N LEU A 51 3.44 -8.11 12.27
CA LEU A 51 3.74 -6.68 12.10
C LEU A 51 2.99 -6.07 10.91
N SER A 52 2.90 -6.76 9.77
CA SER A 52 2.14 -6.25 8.62
C SER A 52 0.66 -6.13 8.93
N THR A 53 0.11 -7.07 9.70
CA THR A 53 -1.30 -7.07 10.10
C THR A 53 -1.59 -5.94 11.09
N LEU A 54 -0.71 -5.73 12.07
CA LEU A 54 -0.83 -4.63 13.03
C LEU A 54 -0.75 -3.26 12.35
N LEU A 55 0.22 -3.05 11.46
CA LEU A 55 0.35 -1.80 10.70
C LEU A 55 -0.85 -1.58 9.77
N GLY A 56 -1.35 -2.65 9.14
CA GLY A 56 -2.57 -2.60 8.34
C GLY A 56 -3.81 -2.22 9.15
N ALA A 57 -3.99 -2.84 10.32
CA ALA A 57 -5.10 -2.54 11.22
C ALA A 57 -5.07 -1.07 11.71
N LEU A 58 -3.89 -0.58 12.11
CA LEU A 58 -3.72 0.83 12.48
C LEU A 58 -4.03 1.78 11.31
N GLY A 59 -3.60 1.44 10.10
CA GLY A 59 -3.92 2.21 8.89
C GLY A 59 -5.42 2.28 8.62
N ILE A 60 -6.12 1.16 8.76
CA ILE A 60 -7.58 1.07 8.58
C ILE A 60 -8.32 1.95 9.59
N LEU A 61 -7.92 1.90 10.87
CA LEU A 61 -8.56 2.72 11.91
C LEU A 61 -8.44 4.22 11.64
N VAL A 62 -7.27 4.67 11.18
CA VAL A 62 -7.05 6.08 10.83
C VAL A 62 -7.80 6.47 9.55
N TYR A 63 -7.96 5.55 8.60
CA TYR A 63 -8.77 5.78 7.41
C TYR A 63 -10.25 5.98 7.77
N GLU A 64 -10.83 5.10 8.58
CA GLU A 64 -12.24 5.16 8.99
C GLU A 64 -12.56 6.43 9.79
N GLN A 65 -11.60 6.97 10.55
CA GLN A 65 -11.75 8.26 11.23
C GLN A 65 -12.11 9.39 10.25
N SER A 66 -11.69 9.30 8.98
CA SER A 66 -11.99 10.32 7.97
C SER A 66 -13.44 10.27 7.46
N PHE A 67 -14.15 9.16 7.64
CA PHE A 67 -15.54 8.98 7.19
C PHE A 67 -16.56 9.31 8.28
N GLY A 68 -16.18 9.26 9.56
CA GLY A 68 -17.07 9.56 10.69
C GLY A 68 -18.05 8.43 11.04
N PHE A 69 -17.99 7.29 10.34
CA PHE A 69 -18.74 6.06 10.62
C PHE A 69 -17.89 4.85 10.23
N ILE A 70 -18.21 3.68 10.79
CA ILE A 70 -17.47 2.43 10.52
C ILE A 70 -18.18 1.64 9.42
N GLN A 71 -17.55 1.48 8.26
CA GLN A 71 -18.14 0.76 7.12
C GLN A 71 -17.64 -0.69 7.03
N LEU A 72 -18.34 -1.61 7.70
CA LEU A 72 -17.96 -3.03 7.77
C LEU A 72 -18.16 -3.81 6.46
N TYR A 73 -19.10 -3.40 5.60
CA TYR A 73 -19.51 -4.18 4.43
C TYR A 73 -18.48 -4.20 3.30
N MET A 74 -17.73 -3.10 3.13
CA MET A 74 -16.77 -2.95 2.03
C MET A 74 -15.36 -2.59 2.51
N GLY A 75 -15.10 -2.70 3.81
CA GLY A 75 -13.82 -2.34 4.42
C GLY A 75 -12.60 -2.99 3.74
N PRO A 76 -12.54 -4.33 3.61
CA PRO A 76 -11.38 -4.99 3.00
C PRO A 76 -11.13 -4.54 1.55
N PHE A 77 -12.21 -4.37 0.76
CA PHE A 77 -12.10 -4.00 -0.65
C PHE A 77 -11.65 -2.55 -0.85
N TYR A 78 -12.20 -1.60 -0.08
CA TYR A 78 -11.84 -0.19 -0.21
C TYR A 78 -10.56 0.22 0.52
N MET A 79 -9.99 -0.65 1.36
CA MET A 79 -8.76 -0.33 2.10
C MET A 79 -7.54 -1.03 1.52
N ALA A 80 -7.62 -2.35 1.27
CA ALA A 80 -6.45 -3.13 0.86
C ALA A 80 -6.06 -2.88 -0.60
N PHE A 81 -7.04 -2.90 -1.52
CA PHE A 81 -6.74 -2.77 -2.95
C PHE A 81 -6.20 -1.39 -3.34
N PRO A 82 -6.76 -0.26 -2.86
CA PRO A 82 -6.20 1.06 -3.12
C PRO A 82 -4.78 1.23 -2.57
N ALA A 83 -4.49 0.69 -1.38
CA ALA A 83 -3.14 0.75 -0.80
C ALA A 83 -2.12 -0.02 -1.64
N VAL A 84 -2.48 -1.23 -2.11
CA VAL A 84 -1.65 -2.01 -3.02
C VAL A 84 -1.51 -1.32 -4.38
N ALA A 85 -2.59 -0.77 -4.95
CA ALA A 85 -2.51 -0.06 -6.22
C ALA A 85 -1.60 1.18 -6.14
N ALA A 86 -1.73 1.97 -5.07
CA ALA A 86 -0.93 3.17 -4.84
C ALA A 86 0.57 2.84 -4.77
N ILE A 87 0.99 1.88 -3.95
CA ILE A 87 2.42 1.54 -3.80
C ILE A 87 3.02 0.99 -5.11
N LEU A 88 2.21 0.29 -5.91
CA LEU A 88 2.60 -0.22 -7.22
C LEU A 88 2.68 0.87 -8.29
N LEU A 89 1.77 1.84 -8.25
CA LEU A 89 1.84 3.07 -9.06
C LEU A 89 3.11 3.87 -8.75
N GLY A 90 3.48 3.95 -7.47
CA GLY A 90 4.73 4.57 -7.01
C GLY A 90 6.02 3.82 -7.39
N GLY A 91 5.93 2.74 -8.15
CA GLY A 91 7.09 2.03 -8.69
C GLY A 91 7.68 0.95 -7.78
N ALA A 92 7.00 0.56 -6.70
CA ALA A 92 7.48 -0.53 -5.85
C ALA A 92 7.45 -1.89 -6.56
N SER A 93 8.50 -2.68 -6.34
CA SER A 93 8.55 -4.10 -6.70
C SER A 93 8.03 -4.99 -5.57
N VAL A 94 7.61 -6.24 -5.87
CA VAL A 94 7.25 -7.22 -4.83
C VAL A 94 8.44 -7.48 -3.90
N ASN A 95 9.65 -7.44 -4.46
CA ASN A 95 10.89 -7.71 -3.74
C ASN A 95 11.54 -6.44 -3.17
N LYS A 96 11.08 -5.25 -3.56
CA LYS A 96 11.68 -3.98 -3.14
C LYS A 96 10.64 -2.86 -3.11
N ALA A 97 10.27 -2.46 -1.90
CA ALA A 97 9.44 -1.31 -1.63
C ALA A 97 10.18 -0.35 -0.70
N THR A 98 10.12 0.95 -0.99
CA THR A 98 10.70 2.00 -0.16
C THR A 98 9.60 2.98 0.27
N ILE A 99 9.85 3.75 1.33
CA ILE A 99 8.94 4.79 1.80
C ILE A 99 8.69 5.83 0.70
N VAL A 100 9.69 6.13 -0.13
CA VAL A 100 9.55 7.04 -1.26
C VAL A 100 8.49 6.53 -2.25
N ASN A 101 8.48 5.23 -2.56
CA ASN A 101 7.48 4.64 -3.44
C ASN A 101 6.07 4.74 -2.84
N VAL A 102 5.95 4.61 -1.51
CA VAL A 102 4.67 4.79 -0.81
C VAL A 102 4.21 6.25 -0.93
N VAL A 103 5.07 7.21 -0.63
CA VAL A 103 4.73 8.65 -0.69
C VAL A 103 4.33 9.07 -2.11
N VAL A 104 5.16 8.75 -3.10
CA VAL A 104 4.89 9.08 -4.51
C VAL A 104 3.64 8.35 -4.99
N GLY A 105 3.52 7.07 -4.67
CA GLY A 105 2.39 6.23 -5.05
C GLY A 105 1.05 6.72 -4.51
N THR A 106 0.99 7.03 -3.22
CA THR A 106 -0.21 7.58 -2.56
C THR A 106 -0.57 8.95 -3.12
N PHE A 107 0.42 9.82 -3.36
CA PHE A 107 0.17 11.15 -3.92
C PHE A 107 -0.39 11.05 -5.35
N LEU A 108 0.21 10.21 -6.20
CA LEU A 108 -0.26 9.98 -7.57
C LEU A 108 -1.65 9.35 -7.59
N PHE A 109 -1.88 8.31 -6.79
CA PHE A 109 -3.16 7.61 -6.74
C PHE A 109 -4.28 8.55 -6.26
N GLN A 110 -4.05 9.26 -5.14
CA GLN A 110 -5.04 10.20 -4.62
C GLN A 110 -5.24 11.39 -5.56
N GLY A 111 -4.16 11.92 -6.17
CA GLY A 111 -4.22 13.01 -7.13
C GLY A 111 -5.07 12.67 -8.35
N ILE A 112 -4.91 11.47 -8.91
CA ILE A 112 -5.76 11.03 -10.02
C ILE A 112 -7.22 10.92 -9.54
N LEU A 113 -7.47 10.30 -8.39
CA LEU A 113 -8.84 10.16 -7.87
C LEU A 113 -9.57 11.47 -7.59
N THR A 114 -8.87 12.51 -7.12
CA THR A 114 -9.48 13.81 -6.80
C THR A 114 -9.55 14.75 -8.01
N MET A 115 -8.59 14.66 -8.92
CA MET A 115 -8.54 15.52 -10.11
C MET A 115 -9.39 14.99 -11.26
N THR A 116 -9.58 13.67 -11.40
CA THR A 116 -10.42 13.09 -12.47
C THR A 116 -11.85 13.66 -12.47
N PRO A 117 -12.58 13.71 -11.33
CA PRO A 117 -13.93 14.25 -11.30
C PRO A 117 -14.00 15.74 -11.67
N SER A 118 -13.04 16.54 -11.19
CA SER A 118 -13.01 17.99 -11.40
C SER A 118 -12.66 18.37 -12.83
N VAL A 119 -11.66 17.69 -13.43
CA VAL A 119 -11.31 17.86 -14.85
C VAL A 119 -12.50 17.47 -15.74
N ILE A 120 -13.16 16.35 -15.46
CA ILE A 120 -14.28 15.88 -16.28
C ILE A 120 -15.51 16.77 -16.12
N ASN A 121 -15.82 17.22 -14.91
CA ASN A 121 -16.93 18.15 -14.68
C ASN A 121 -16.71 19.47 -15.45
N SER A 122 -15.48 19.99 -15.46
CA SER A 122 -15.14 21.21 -16.21
C SER A 122 -15.28 21.08 -17.73
N VAL A 123 -15.17 19.87 -18.28
CA VAL A 123 -15.23 19.61 -19.73
C VAL A 123 -16.61 19.13 -20.18
N MET A 124 -17.35 18.39 -19.35
CA MET A 124 -18.55 17.65 -19.79
C MET A 124 -19.85 17.97 -19.03
N GLN A 125 -19.85 18.82 -17.98
CA GLN A 125 -21.06 19.23 -17.21
C GLN A 125 -22.12 18.13 -17.02
N THR A 126 -21.69 16.89 -16.78
CA THR A 126 -22.59 15.73 -16.66
C THR A 126 -22.51 15.16 -15.25
N ASP A 127 -23.66 14.72 -14.72
CA ASP A 127 -23.78 14.03 -13.42
C ASP A 127 -22.99 12.71 -13.35
N MET A 128 -22.39 12.26 -14.46
CA MET A 128 -21.55 11.07 -14.57
C MET A 128 -20.17 11.17 -13.90
N SER A 129 -19.79 12.33 -13.33
CA SER A 129 -18.48 12.53 -12.70
C SER A 129 -18.14 11.45 -11.65
N GLU A 130 -19.14 11.04 -10.87
CA GLU A 130 -19.00 10.00 -9.84
C GLU A 130 -18.79 8.60 -10.44
N VAL A 131 -19.55 8.26 -11.48
CA VAL A 131 -19.41 6.99 -12.20
C VAL A 131 -18.02 6.88 -12.82
N ILE A 132 -17.54 7.97 -13.43
CA ILE A 132 -16.22 7.97 -14.05
C ILE A 132 -15.11 7.87 -12.99
N ARG A 133 -15.26 8.50 -11.83
CA ARG A 133 -14.34 8.32 -10.70
C ARG A 133 -14.20 6.85 -10.30
N ILE A 134 -15.33 6.14 -10.21
CA ILE A 134 -15.36 4.71 -9.85
C ILE A 134 -14.67 3.87 -10.94
N ILE A 135 -14.93 4.16 -12.22
CA ILE A 135 -14.29 3.44 -13.34
C ILE A 135 -12.78 3.67 -13.35
N VAL A 136 -12.32 4.91 -13.20
CA VAL A 136 -10.89 5.24 -13.18
C VAL A 136 -10.20 4.62 -11.96
N SER A 137 -10.83 4.67 -10.78
CA SER A 137 -10.30 4.04 -9.56
C SER A 137 -10.07 2.54 -9.74
N ASN A 138 -11.12 1.81 -10.15
CA ASN A 138 -11.03 0.36 -10.34
C ASN A 138 -10.11 0.00 -11.52
N GLY A 139 -10.12 0.79 -12.59
CA GLY A 139 -9.21 0.63 -13.73
C GLY A 139 -7.74 0.82 -13.34
N MET A 140 -7.42 1.80 -12.50
CA MET A 140 -6.08 2.01 -11.95
C MET A 140 -5.63 0.85 -11.07
N ILE A 141 -6.52 0.35 -10.20
CA ILE A 141 -6.25 -0.83 -9.37
C ILE A 141 -5.93 -2.03 -10.28
N LEU A 142 -6.77 -2.28 -11.30
CA LEU A 142 -6.55 -3.35 -12.26
C LEU A 142 -5.22 -3.18 -13.02
N TYR A 143 -4.91 -1.97 -13.50
CA TYR A 143 -3.65 -1.67 -14.18
C TYR A 143 -2.44 -1.92 -13.28
N ALA A 144 -2.49 -1.42 -12.04
CA ALA A 144 -1.40 -1.58 -11.08
C ALA A 144 -1.13 -3.05 -10.76
N LEU A 145 -2.19 -3.86 -10.61
CA LEU A 145 -2.09 -5.30 -10.38
C LEU A 145 -1.61 -6.07 -11.61
N THR A 146 -2.13 -5.76 -12.80
CA THR A 146 -1.75 -6.45 -14.05
C THR A 146 -0.33 -6.13 -14.51
N ARG A 147 0.20 -4.93 -14.19
CA ARG A 147 1.60 -4.58 -14.44
C ARG A 147 2.57 -5.59 -13.83
N LYS A 148 2.22 -6.21 -12.70
CA LYS A 148 3.05 -7.27 -12.08
C LYS A 148 3.08 -8.57 -12.87
N VAL A 149 1.99 -8.94 -13.54
CA VAL A 149 1.93 -10.21 -14.29
C VAL A 149 2.96 -10.21 -15.42
N LYS A 150 3.26 -9.04 -16.00
CA LYS A 150 4.28 -8.91 -17.06
C LYS A 150 5.73 -8.93 -16.57
N VAL A 151 6.02 -8.64 -15.29
CA VAL A 151 7.40 -8.61 -14.76
C VAL A 151 7.95 -10.01 -14.46
N LYS A 152 7.18 -11.07 -14.75
CA LYS A 152 7.57 -12.48 -14.59
C LYS A 152 7.93 -13.18 -15.91
N ARG A 153 8.17 -12.43 -16.99
CA ARG A 153 8.77 -12.97 -18.23
C ARG A 153 10.17 -12.44 -18.42
#